data_AF-F8KSL7-F1
#
_entry.id   AF-F8KSL7-F1
#
_cell.length_a   1.000
_cell.length_b   1.000
_cell.length_c   1.000
_cell.angle_alpha   90.00
_cell.angle_beta   90.00
_cell.angle_gamma   90.00
#
_symmetry.space_group_name_H-M   'P 1'
#
loop_
_entity.id
_entity.type
_entity.pdbx_description
1 polymer ?
#
loop_
_entity_poly.entity_id
_entity_poly.type
_entity_poly.pdbx_seq_one_letter_code
_entity_poly.pdbx_strand_id
1 'polypeptide(L)'
;MWQNGLVALLCLALLNACQQPPNPKPAKFEFNNTEFFKRQELQQRQSNQPSDLFKTDASINVSSNQTHTRALSADLARMSIDGAYQ
;
A
#
# COMPACT_ATOMS: atom_id res chain seq x y z
N MET A 1 2.87 -20.56 42.76
CA MET A 1 2.87 -19.11 42.45
C MET A 1 3.77 -18.71 41.26
N TRP A 2 4.26 -19.64 40.43
CA TRP A 2 5.21 -19.34 39.33
C TRP A 2 4.58 -19.31 37.92
N GLN A 3 3.35 -19.81 37.76
CA GLN A 3 2.69 -19.92 36.45
C GLN A 3 2.22 -18.56 35.90
N ASN A 4 1.82 -17.65 36.79
CA ASN A 4 1.29 -16.34 36.41
C ASN A 4 2.37 -15.40 35.86
N GLY A 5 3.63 -15.56 36.30
CA GLY A 5 4.75 -14.73 35.83
C GLY A 5 5.15 -15.02 34.38
N LEU A 6 5.15 -16.29 33.99
CA LEU A 6 5.46 -16.71 32.62
C LEU A 6 4.40 -16.25 31.61
N VAL A 7 3.12 -16.32 31.98
CA VAL A 7 2.02 -15.85 31.13
C VAL A 7 2.09 -14.33 30.95
N ALA A 8 2.39 -13.58 32.01
CA ALA A 8 2.54 -12.14 31.94
C ALA A 8 3.70 -11.72 31.01
N LEU A 9 4.84 -12.41 31.09
CA LEU A 9 5.99 -12.17 30.20
C LEU A 9 5.70 -12.49 28.74
N LEU A 10 4.96 -13.58 28.47
CA LEU A 10 4.54 -13.95 27.11
C LEU A 10 3.56 -12.91 26.53
N CYS A 11 2.58 -12.46 27.31
CA CYS A 11 1.65 -11.42 26.91
C CYS A 11 2.36 -10.09 26.62
N LEU A 12 3.35 -9.72 27.45
CA LEU A 12 4.12 -8.50 27.25
C LEU A 12 5.00 -8.57 25.99
N ALA A 13 5.58 -9.74 25.69
CA ALA A 13 6.33 -9.97 24.47
C ALA A 13 5.45 -9.91 23.22
N LEU A 14 4.25 -10.48 23.28
CA LEU A 14 3.28 -10.43 22.17
C LEU A 14 2.74 -9.01 21.94
N LEU A 15 2.47 -8.25 23.00
CA LEU A 15 2.08 -6.84 22.87
C LEU A 15 3.20 -6.02 22.19
N ASN A 16 4.46 -6.23 22.58
CA ASN A 16 5.60 -5.54 21.96
C ASN A 16 5.79 -5.93 20.48
N ALA A 17 5.59 -7.20 20.12
CA ALA A 17 5.68 -7.68 18.75
C ALA A 17 4.58 -7.10 17.84
N CYS A 18 3.39 -6.85 18.38
CA CYS A 18 2.30 -6.19 17.67
C CYS A 18 2.47 -4.67 17.53
N GLN A 19 3.41 -4.06 18.26
CA GLN A 19 3.61 -2.62 18.32
C GLN A 19 4.75 -2.09 17.44
N GLN A 20 5.57 -2.94 16.83
CA GLN A 20 6.54 -2.46 15.85
C GLN A 20 5.81 -2.19 14.53
N PRO A 21 5.59 -0.91 14.14
CA PRO A 21 5.15 -0.64 12.78
C PRO A 21 6.20 -1.22 11.83
N PRO A 22 5.78 -1.77 10.68
CA PRO A 22 6.74 -2.25 9.69
C PRO A 22 7.70 -1.10 9.39
N ASN A 23 9.00 -1.30 9.65
CA ASN A 23 10.02 -0.31 9.35
C ASN A 23 9.99 -0.09 7.84
N PRO A 24 9.42 1.02 7.34
CA PRO A 24 9.27 1.20 5.91
C PRO A 24 10.67 1.48 5.40
N LYS A 25 11.29 0.45 4.80
CA LYS A 25 12.52 0.66 4.04
C LYS A 25 12.16 1.72 2.99
N PRO A 26 12.87 2.86 2.94
CA PRO A 26 12.62 3.84 1.89
C PRO A 26 12.85 3.12 0.57
N ALA A 27 11.79 3.03 -0.24
CA ALA A 27 11.89 2.44 -1.56
C ALA A 27 12.94 3.23 -2.36
N LYS A 28 13.94 2.53 -2.88
CA LYS A 28 14.95 3.17 -3.74
C LYS A 28 14.23 3.69 -4.99
N PHE A 29 14.62 4.88 -5.44
CA PHE A 29 14.14 5.41 -6.71
C PHE A 29 14.51 4.46 -7.85
N GLU A 30 13.52 4.07 -8.63
CA GLU A 30 13.67 3.25 -9.82
C GLU A 30 13.18 4.00 -11.06
N PHE A 31 14.04 4.06 -12.07
CA PHE A 31 13.72 4.63 -13.37
C PHE A 31 12.84 3.65 -14.14
N ASN A 32 11.77 4.14 -14.79
CA ASN A 32 10.75 3.33 -15.46
C ASN A 32 10.04 2.29 -14.56
N ASN A 33 9.94 2.56 -13.25
CA ASN A 33 9.13 1.73 -12.37
C ASN A 33 7.69 1.59 -12.93
N THR A 34 7.28 0.35 -13.18
CA THR A 34 6.00 0.00 -13.80
C THR A 34 5.34 -1.10 -12.97
N GLU A 35 4.07 -0.93 -12.66
CA GLU A 35 3.27 -1.94 -11.97
C GLU A 35 2.25 -2.57 -12.91
N PHE A 36 2.03 -3.88 -12.75
CA PHE A 36 1.10 -4.65 -13.58
C PHE A 36 0.09 -5.38 -12.69
N PHE A 37 -1.19 -5.05 -12.85
CA PHE A 37 -2.27 -5.72 -12.12
C PHE A 37 -2.98 -6.72 -13.03
N LYS A 38 -3.08 -7.98 -12.59
CA LYS A 38 -3.85 -9.00 -13.31
C LYS A 38 -5.29 -9.03 -12.80
N ARG A 39 -6.24 -9.46 -13.65
CA ARG A 39 -7.66 -9.58 -13.28
C ARG A 39 -7.89 -10.37 -11.99
N GLN A 40 -7.19 -11.50 -11.82
CA GLN A 40 -7.32 -12.34 -10.62
C GLN A 40 -6.91 -11.60 -9.33
N GLU A 41 -5.86 -10.78 -9.41
CA GLU A 41 -5.39 -9.98 -8.31
C GLU A 41 -6.39 -8.87 -7.94
N LEU A 42 -6.96 -8.20 -8.95
CA LEU A 42 -8.01 -7.20 -8.72
C LEU A 42 -9.24 -7.79 -8.02
N GLN A 43 -9.61 -9.02 -8.39
CA GLN A 43 -10.70 -9.76 -7.76
C GLN A 43 -10.39 -10.10 -6.29
N GLN A 44 -9.17 -10.54 -5.99
CA GLN A 44 -8.73 -10.82 -4.60
C GLN A 44 -8.73 -9.56 -3.74
N ARG A 45 -8.33 -8.42 -4.32
CA ARG A 45 -8.32 -7.12 -3.66
C ARG A 45 -9.74 -6.54 -3.44
N GLN A 46 -10.77 -7.16 -4.02
CA GLN A 46 -12.14 -6.61 -4.07
C GLN A 46 -12.16 -5.15 -4.56
N SER A 47 -11.28 -4.84 -5.52
CA SER A 47 -11.05 -3.50 -6.05
C SER A 47 -12.27 -3.05 -6.86
N ASN A 48 -13.07 -2.13 -6.32
CA ASN A 48 -14.29 -1.62 -6.95
C ASN A 48 -14.15 -0.16 -7.41
N GLN A 49 -13.10 0.54 -6.98
CA GLN A 49 -12.80 1.91 -7.36
C GLN A 49 -11.38 2.00 -7.91
N PRO A 50 -11.09 2.93 -8.85
CA PRO A 50 -9.73 3.13 -9.36
C PRO A 50 -8.70 3.43 -8.26
N SER A 51 -9.13 4.07 -7.18
CA SER A 51 -8.29 4.35 -6.01
C SER A 51 -7.78 3.10 -5.29
N ASP A 52 -8.51 1.99 -5.37
CA ASP A 52 -8.13 0.72 -4.72
C ASP A 52 -6.85 0.12 -5.33
N LEU A 53 -6.53 0.47 -6.58
CA LEU A 53 -5.32 0.02 -7.28
C LEU A 53 -4.05 0.52 -6.61
N PHE A 54 -4.11 1.73 -6.05
CA PHE A 54 -2.92 2.49 -5.62
C PHE A 54 -2.69 2.46 -4.11
N LYS A 55 -3.57 1.79 -3.34
CA LYS A 55 -3.46 1.72 -1.87
C LYS A 55 -2.20 1.00 -1.37
N THR A 56 -1.59 0.18 -2.22
CA THR A 56 -0.38 -0.59 -1.87
C THR A 56 0.91 0.11 -2.23
N ASP A 57 0.89 1.12 -3.12
CA ASP A 57 2.09 1.85 -3.53
C ASP A 57 2.15 3.21 -2.82
N ALA A 58 3.14 3.37 -1.95
CA ALA A 58 3.37 4.63 -1.23
C ALA A 58 3.80 5.80 -2.15
N SER A 59 4.18 5.51 -3.40
CA SER A 59 4.54 6.52 -4.41
C SER A 59 3.32 7.21 -5.04
N ILE A 60 2.12 6.64 -4.84
CA ILE A 60 0.86 7.14 -5.37
C ILE A 60 -0.08 7.45 -4.21
N ASN A 61 -0.47 8.72 -4.09
CA ASN A 61 -1.40 9.15 -3.06
C ASN A 61 -2.76 9.46 -3.70
N VAL A 62 -3.79 8.70 -3.31
CA VAL A 62 -5.16 8.92 -3.76
C VAL A 62 -6.00 9.46 -2.61
N SER A 63 -6.50 10.68 -2.77
CA SER A 63 -7.50 11.28 -1.90
C SER A 63 -8.86 11.27 -2.60
N SER A 64 -9.93 11.58 -1.86
CA SER A 64 -11.29 11.59 -2.40
C SER A 64 -11.48 12.51 -3.62
N ASN A 65 -10.65 13.56 -3.73
CA ASN A 65 -10.81 14.60 -4.75
C ASN A 65 -9.60 14.74 -5.68
N GLN A 66 -8.44 14.17 -5.33
CA GLN A 66 -7.18 14.36 -6.05
C GLN A 66 -6.31 13.13 -5.97
N THR A 67 -5.69 12.78 -7.10
CA THR A 67 -4.65 11.75 -7.16
C THR A 67 -3.31 12.43 -7.40
N HIS A 68 -2.27 11.99 -6.70
CA HIS A 68 -0.90 12.46 -6.88
C HIS A 68 0.01 11.27 -7.19
N THR A 69 0.80 11.38 -8.25
CA THR A 69 1.80 10.37 -8.65
C THR A 69 3.18 10.98 -8.42
N ARG A 70 3.99 10.41 -7.53
CA ARG A 70 5.31 10.96 -7.15
C ARG A 70 5.25 12.43 -6.72
N ALA A 71 4.23 12.80 -5.93
CA ALA A 71 3.94 14.17 -5.47
C ALA A 71 3.55 15.19 -6.56
N LEU A 72 3.38 14.76 -7.81
CA LEU A 72 2.83 15.58 -8.90
C LEU A 72 1.33 15.31 -9.06
N SER A 73 0.54 16.31 -9.46
CA SER A 73 -0.89 16.09 -9.76
C SER A 73 -1.04 15.04 -10.86
N ALA A 74 -2.00 14.12 -10.68
CA ALA A 74 -2.36 13.14 -11.70
C ALA A 74 -2.96 13.76 -12.97
N ASP A 75 -3.33 15.05 -12.98
CA ASP A 75 -3.67 15.75 -14.23
C ASP A 75 -2.51 15.77 -15.23
N LEU A 76 -1.27 15.61 -14.73
CA LEU A 76 -0.06 15.43 -15.55
C LEU A 76 0.09 13.99 -16.06
N ALA A 77 -0.61 13.02 -15.45
CA ALA A 77 -0.64 11.64 -15.88
C ALA A 77 -1.73 11.47 -16.94
N ARG A 78 -1.35 10.93 -18.11
CA ARG A 78 -2.32 10.60 -19.16
C ARG A 78 -2.88 9.20 -18.92
N MET A 79 -4.20 9.09 -18.97
CA MET A 79 -4.88 7.80 -19.01
C MET A 79 -5.09 7.38 -20.48
N SER A 80 -4.87 6.11 -20.77
CA SER A 80 -5.23 5.52 -22.07
C SER A 80 -6.01 4.23 -21.88
N ILE A 81 -7.00 4.00 -22.73
CA ILE A 81 -7.75 2.74 -22.81
C ILE A 81 -7.42 2.13 -24.17
N ASP A 82 -6.91 0.89 -24.18
CA ASP A 82 -6.50 0.18 -25.39
C ASP A 82 -5.56 0.98 -26.32
N GLY A 83 -4.73 1.84 -25.73
CA GLY A 83 -3.79 2.70 -26.45
C GLY A 83 -4.35 4.04 -26.95
N ALA A 84 -5.65 4.30 -26.75
CA ALA A 84 -6.26 5.59 -27.04
C ALA A 84 -6.26 6.50 -25.80
N TYR A 85 -5.72 7.72 -25.92
CA TYR A 85 -5.67 8.71 -24.84
C TYR A 85 -7.03 9.35 -24.60
N GLN A 86 -7.36 9.58 -23.33
CA GLN A 86 -8.56 10.28 -22.87
C GLN A 86 -8.23 11.70 -22.40
#